data_AF-A0A5N7ZBT3-F1
#
_entry.id   AF-A0A5N7ZBT3-F1
#
_cell.length_a   1.000
_cell.length_b   1.000
_cell.length_c   1.000
_cell.angle_alpha   90.00
_cell.angle_beta   90.00
_cell.angle_gamma   90.00
#
_symmetry.space_group_name_H-M   'P 1'
#
loop_
_entity.id
_entity.type
_entity.pdbx_description
1 polymer ?
#
loop_
_entity_poly.entity_id
_entity_poly.type
_entity_poly.pdbx_seq_one_letter_code
_entity_poly.pdbx_strand_id
1 'polypeptide(L)'
;IFVQDEISFAQKHSVLLGARYDYNSNHGSIFTPRFAYKWKVDDTNIIRLNAGTGFRIVNLFTEEHAALTGSRDVIVVGDLKPERSYNVNLNYLKKFYFGDGNFIGLETSAWYTYFTNSIIPDYDTNPNQIIYKNLDGHAITKGISTNIDMVFNNGLKVILGATYMDVNKTENGVTTRQMLTERFSGTWAISYKIPKLYLDIDYTGNLYGPMRLPLLGPLEPRKEYSPVWSIQNIQLTYTRLKNFEIYGGVKNLLNWTPNKGNPFLIARANDPFDHNVQHDASGNVIATPDNPYALTFDPSYVYGPNQGIRGFLGLRYTLK
;
A
#
# COMPACT_ATOMS: atom_id res chain seq x y z
N ILE A 1 -5.86 -0.95 30.10
CA ILE A 1 -5.57 0.31 30.84
C ILE A 1 -4.65 1.16 29.97
N PHE A 2 -4.87 2.48 29.95
CA PHE A 2 -4.06 3.41 29.17
C PHE A 2 -3.82 4.70 29.96
N VAL A 3 -2.60 5.21 29.91
CA VAL A 3 -2.20 6.49 30.50
C VAL A 3 -1.38 7.25 29.46
N GLN A 4 -1.60 8.56 29.35
CA GLN A 4 -0.82 9.43 28.47
C GLN A 4 -0.75 10.83 29.07
N ASP A 5 0.39 11.48 28.87
CA ASP A 5 0.60 12.87 29.27
C ASP A 5 1.39 13.63 28.19
N GLU A 6 1.03 14.89 27.94
CA GLU A 6 1.78 15.82 27.07
C GLU A 6 2.44 16.90 27.93
N ILE A 7 3.77 16.88 27.95
CA ILE A 7 4.61 17.73 28.77
C ILE A 7 5.28 18.76 27.86
N SER A 8 4.88 20.03 28.01
CA SER A 8 5.58 21.16 27.39
C SER A 8 6.68 21.66 28.32
N PHE A 9 7.88 21.09 28.20
CA PHE A 9 9.00 21.43 29.09
C PHE A 9 9.78 22.69 28.66
N ALA A 10 9.57 23.18 27.44
CA ALA A 10 10.05 24.47 26.95
C ALA A 10 9.13 25.03 25.87
N GLN A 11 9.20 26.34 25.57
CA GLN A 11 8.26 27.04 24.67
C GLN A 11 8.12 26.41 23.27
N LYS A 12 9.20 25.82 22.75
CA LYS A 12 9.28 25.21 21.41
C LYS A 12 9.29 23.68 21.44
N HIS A 13 9.22 23.07 22.61
CA HIS A 13 9.44 21.64 22.80
C HIS A 13 8.31 21.01 23.60
N SER A 14 7.72 19.96 23.05
CA SER A 14 6.71 19.14 23.74
C SER A 14 7.12 17.67 23.64
N VAL A 15 6.94 16.94 24.73
CA VAL A 15 7.07 15.48 24.77
C VAL A 15 5.71 14.91 25.13
N LEU A 16 5.32 13.81 24.50
CA LEU A 16 4.16 13.01 24.85
C LEU A 16 4.64 11.62 25.21
N LEU A 17 4.32 11.19 26.42
CA LEU A 17 4.58 9.85 26.92
C LEU A 17 3.24 9.13 27.08
N GLY A 18 3.17 7.90 26.60
CA GLY A 18 1.99 7.07 26.71
C GLY A 18 2.36 5.64 27.03
N ALA A 19 1.49 4.95 27.77
CA ALA A 19 1.64 3.54 28.06
C ALA A 19 0.26 2.87 28.09
N ARG A 20 0.15 1.73 27.41
CA ARG A 20 -1.05 0.90 27.40
C ARG A 20 -0.71 -0.49 27.90
N TYR A 21 -1.58 -1.05 28.73
CA TYR A 21 -1.55 -2.45 29.15
C TYR A 21 -2.86 -3.11 28.76
N ASP A 22 -2.78 -4.20 28.00
CA ASP A 22 -3.89 -5.03 27.59
C ASP A 22 -3.72 -6.43 28.17
N TYR A 23 -4.82 -7.02 28.63
CA TYR A 23 -4.87 -8.42 29.03
C TYR A 23 -6.01 -9.10 28.27
N ASN A 24 -5.70 -10.24 27.67
CA ASN A 24 -6.68 -11.12 27.05
C ASN A 24 -6.42 -12.57 27.51
N SER A 25 -7.48 -13.34 27.72
CA SER A 25 -7.37 -14.74 28.17
C SER A 25 -6.57 -15.62 27.20
N ASN A 26 -6.64 -15.35 25.90
CA ASN A 26 -6.03 -16.18 24.85
C ASN A 26 -4.58 -15.76 24.55
N HIS A 27 -4.26 -14.48 24.75
CA HIS A 27 -2.99 -13.89 24.30
C HIS A 27 -2.14 -13.31 25.44
N GLY A 28 -2.65 -13.39 26.67
CA GLY A 28 -1.98 -12.90 27.87
C GLY A 28 -1.87 -11.38 27.92
N SER A 29 -0.80 -10.93 28.57
CA SER A 29 -0.53 -9.53 28.83
C SER A 29 0.34 -8.89 27.75
N ILE A 30 -0.06 -7.71 27.28
CA ILE A 30 0.68 -6.93 26.29
C ILE A 30 0.86 -5.50 26.81
N PHE A 31 2.11 -5.07 26.90
CA PHE A 31 2.47 -3.71 27.28
C PHE A 31 2.96 -2.94 26.06
N THR A 32 2.41 -1.76 25.85
CA THR A 32 2.61 -0.95 24.64
C THR A 32 2.99 0.49 25.01
N PRO A 33 4.30 0.79 25.18
CA PRO A 33 4.76 2.16 25.38
C PRO A 33 4.73 2.99 24.09
N ARG A 34 4.58 4.30 24.26
CA ARG A 34 4.62 5.33 23.22
C ARG A 34 5.42 6.54 23.70
N PHE A 35 6.27 7.04 22.83
CA PHE A 35 7.03 8.25 22.98
C PHE A 35 6.81 9.12 21.73
N ALA A 36 6.53 10.40 21.93
CA ALA A 36 6.53 11.37 20.85
C ALA A 36 7.20 12.66 21.31
N TYR A 37 8.02 13.24 20.45
CA TYR A 37 8.71 14.49 20.69
C TYR A 37 8.43 15.43 19.52
N LYS A 38 8.06 16.67 19.84
CA LYS A 38 7.73 17.74 18.90
C LYS A 38 8.65 18.92 19.17
N TRP A 39 9.41 19.31 18.16
CA TRP A 39 10.23 20.51 18.17
C TRP A 39 9.72 21.50 17.12
N LYS A 40 9.18 22.63 17.58
CA LYS A 40 8.77 23.76 16.76
C LYS A 40 9.95 24.72 16.62
N VAL A 41 10.82 24.50 15.63
CA VAL A 41 12.01 25.35 15.39
C VAL A 41 11.59 26.82 15.24
N ASP A 42 10.53 27.05 14.47
CA ASP A 42 9.78 28.30 14.33
C ASP A 42 8.35 28.02 13.83
N ASP A 43 7.59 29.04 13.45
CA ASP A 43 6.19 28.90 13.00
C ASP A 43 6.01 28.14 11.68
N THR A 44 7.09 27.96 10.92
CA THR A 44 7.09 27.30 9.61
C THR A 44 7.88 26.00 9.58
N ASN A 45 8.59 25.65 10.66
CA ASN A 45 9.47 24.48 10.73
C ASN A 45 9.10 23.63 11.96
N ILE A 46 8.70 22.39 11.73
CA ILE A 46 8.38 21.44 12.81
C ILE A 46 9.08 20.12 12.55
N ILE A 47 9.77 19.60 13.57
CA ILE A 47 10.33 18.25 13.59
C ILE A 47 9.55 17.43 14.61
N ARG A 48 9.19 16.19 14.25
CA ARG A 48 8.55 15.24 15.16
C ARG A 48 9.27 13.91 15.13
N LEU A 49 9.61 13.39 16.29
CA LEU A 49 10.12 12.04 16.47
C LEU A 49 9.06 11.24 17.22
N ASN A 50 8.61 10.12 16.66
CA ASN A 50 7.70 9.19 17.33
C ASN A 50 8.39 7.85 17.45
N ALA A 51 8.26 7.20 18.60
CA ALA A 51 8.72 5.85 18.82
C ALA A 51 7.71 5.10 19.68
N GLY A 52 7.59 3.80 19.49
CA GLY A 52 6.68 3.02 20.29
C GLY A 52 6.66 1.57 19.90
N THR A 53 5.70 0.87 20.47
CA THR A 53 5.39 -0.50 20.09
C THR A 53 3.94 -0.59 19.65
N GLY A 54 3.61 -1.66 18.96
CA GLY A 54 2.25 -2.01 18.60
C GLY A 54 2.06 -3.51 18.65
N PHE A 55 0.80 -3.93 18.62
CA PHE A 55 0.46 -5.32 18.42
C PHE A 55 -0.80 -5.45 17.58
N ARG A 56 -0.92 -6.57 16.87
CA ARG A 56 -2.13 -6.92 16.11
C ARG A 56 -2.50 -8.37 16.43
N ILE A 57 -3.78 -8.58 16.71
CA ILE A 57 -4.39 -9.92 16.75
C ILE A 57 -4.96 -10.16 15.35
N VAL A 58 -4.52 -11.23 14.69
CA VAL A 58 -4.88 -11.52 13.31
C VAL A 58 -6.20 -12.27 13.26
N ASN A 59 -7.19 -11.73 12.56
CA ASN A 59 -8.41 -12.45 12.21
C ASN A 59 -8.31 -12.92 10.76
N LEU A 60 -7.63 -14.05 10.57
CA LEU A 60 -7.19 -14.52 9.25
C LEU A 60 -8.32 -14.51 8.21
N PHE A 61 -9.46 -15.15 8.50
CA PHE A 61 -10.54 -15.30 7.53
C PHE A 61 -11.36 -14.03 7.26
N THR A 62 -11.28 -13.02 8.14
CA THR A 62 -11.95 -11.73 7.88
C THR A 62 -11.04 -10.72 7.19
N GLU A 63 -9.72 -10.91 7.27
CA GLU A 63 -8.72 -9.97 6.79
C GLU A 63 -8.06 -10.44 5.48
N GLU A 64 -7.85 -11.75 5.30
CA GLU A 64 -7.15 -12.32 4.15
C GLU A 64 -8.11 -12.98 3.16
N HIS A 65 -8.56 -12.22 2.16
CA HIS A 65 -9.46 -12.73 1.13
C HIS A 65 -8.84 -13.88 0.30
N ALA A 66 -7.51 -13.92 0.18
CA ALA A 66 -6.80 -15.01 -0.50
C ALA A 66 -7.04 -16.37 0.17
N ALA A 67 -7.28 -16.41 1.48
CA ALA A 67 -7.61 -17.64 2.20
C ALA A 67 -9.02 -18.17 1.86
N LEU A 68 -9.86 -17.40 1.18
CA LEU A 68 -11.25 -17.77 0.88
C LEU A 68 -11.52 -17.98 -0.63
N THR A 69 -10.50 -17.88 -1.48
CA THR A 69 -10.67 -18.03 -2.94
C THR A 69 -10.90 -19.47 -3.36
N GLY A 70 -10.53 -20.45 -2.53
CA GLY A 70 -10.58 -21.87 -2.87
C GLY A 70 -9.52 -22.32 -3.88
N SER A 71 -8.60 -21.44 -4.28
CA SER A 71 -7.56 -21.74 -5.28
C SER A 71 -6.35 -22.50 -4.71
N ARG A 72 -6.20 -22.53 -3.38
CA ARG A 72 -5.09 -23.17 -2.67
C ARG A 72 -5.59 -23.70 -1.33
N ASP A 73 -4.98 -24.77 -0.83
CA ASP A 73 -5.23 -25.27 0.52
C ASP A 73 -4.71 -24.27 1.57
N VAL A 74 -5.57 -23.86 2.49
CA VAL A 74 -5.18 -22.94 3.57
C VAL A 74 -4.73 -23.75 4.78
N ILE A 75 -3.45 -23.60 5.12
CA ILE A 75 -2.83 -24.30 6.24
C ILE A 75 -2.49 -23.29 7.33
N VAL A 76 -3.07 -23.46 8.52
CA VAL A 76 -2.73 -22.66 9.70
C VAL A 76 -1.89 -23.52 10.63
N VAL A 77 -0.65 -23.11 10.88
CA VAL A 77 0.30 -23.90 11.69
C VAL A 77 0.32 -23.37 13.12
N GLY A 78 -0.28 -24.14 14.02
CA GLY A 78 -0.33 -23.85 15.45
C GLY A 78 -1.24 -22.68 15.82
N ASP A 79 -1.17 -22.27 17.09
CA ASP A 79 -1.93 -21.14 17.60
C ASP A 79 -1.23 -19.82 17.25
N LEU A 80 -1.87 -19.03 16.39
CA LEU A 80 -1.35 -17.74 15.94
C LEU A 80 -1.26 -16.75 17.09
N LYS A 81 -0.03 -16.43 17.49
CA LYS A 81 0.27 -15.41 18.50
C LYS A 81 0.09 -14.00 17.90
N PRO A 82 -0.21 -12.99 18.73
CA PRO A 82 -0.26 -11.61 18.26
C PRO A 82 1.06 -11.17 17.63
N GLU A 83 0.95 -10.50 16.48
CA GLU A 83 2.05 -9.79 15.86
C GLU A 83 2.45 -8.63 16.76
N ARG A 84 3.74 -8.33 16.85
CA ARG A 84 4.25 -7.18 17.60
C ARG A 84 5.20 -6.36 16.76
N SER A 85 5.18 -5.05 16.97
CA SER A 85 6.04 -4.12 16.25
C SER A 85 6.77 -3.18 17.20
N TYR A 86 7.95 -2.76 16.77
CA TYR A 86 8.74 -1.68 17.35
C TYR A 86 8.97 -0.67 16.25
N ASN A 87 8.46 0.55 16.40
CA ASN A 87 8.52 1.56 15.36
C ASN A 87 9.24 2.82 15.83
N VAL A 88 9.95 3.44 14.88
CA VAL A 88 10.49 4.79 15.01
C VAL A 88 10.18 5.54 13.72
N ASN A 89 9.67 6.76 13.86
CA ASN A 89 9.29 7.64 12.75
C ASN A 89 9.80 9.06 13.03
N LEU A 90 10.49 9.63 12.05
CA LEU A 90 10.95 11.01 12.05
C LEU A 90 10.21 11.77 10.96
N ASN A 91 9.52 12.84 11.33
CA ASN A 91 8.76 13.71 10.43
C ASN A 91 9.32 15.13 10.48
N TYR A 92 9.48 15.74 9.32
CA TYR A 92 9.87 17.13 9.15
C TYR A 92 8.84 17.84 8.28
N LEU A 93 8.32 18.95 8.80
CA LEU A 93 7.38 19.82 8.11
C LEU A 93 8.02 21.19 7.94
N LYS A 94 8.06 21.66 6.69
CA LYS A 94 8.45 23.02 6.32
C LYS A 94 7.34 23.69 5.54
N LYS A 95 7.03 24.93 5.89
CA LYS A 95 6.12 25.81 5.15
C LYS A 95 6.87 27.00 4.60
N PHE A 96 6.57 27.36 3.36
CA PHE A 96 7.05 28.57 2.71
C PHE A 96 5.82 29.41 2.35
N TYR A 97 5.78 30.62 2.88
CA TYR A 97 4.75 31.61 2.57
C TYR A 97 5.42 32.72 1.77
N PHE A 98 4.87 33.03 0.61
CA PHE A 98 5.37 34.09 -0.25
C PHE A 98 4.46 35.33 -0.13
N GLY A 99 5.02 36.53 -0.26
CA GLY A 99 4.30 37.79 -0.04
C GLY A 99 3.17 38.05 -1.05
N ASP A 100 3.15 37.31 -2.15
CA ASP A 100 2.10 37.35 -3.17
C ASP A 100 0.96 36.37 -2.88
N GLY A 101 0.95 35.69 -1.73
CA GLY A 101 -0.06 34.73 -1.29
C GLY A 101 0.17 33.29 -1.75
N ASN A 102 1.28 33.01 -2.44
CA ASN A 102 1.64 31.63 -2.78
C ASN A 102 2.09 30.86 -1.53
N PHE A 103 1.90 29.54 -1.57
CA PHE A 103 2.23 28.62 -0.49
C PHE A 103 2.95 27.38 -1.05
N ILE A 104 4.01 26.97 -0.37
CA ILE A 104 4.63 25.65 -0.58
C ILE A 104 4.79 24.97 0.79
N GLY A 105 4.15 23.82 0.97
CA GLY A 105 4.34 22.92 2.09
C GLY A 105 5.21 21.73 1.67
N LEU A 106 6.21 21.41 2.47
CA LEU A 106 7.06 20.22 2.35
C LEU A 106 6.88 19.39 3.62
N GLU A 107 6.49 18.14 3.47
CA GLU A 107 6.42 17.17 4.56
C GLU A 107 7.22 15.93 4.20
N THR A 108 8.27 15.63 4.96
CA THR A 108 9.10 14.44 4.78
C THR A 108 9.03 13.57 6.02
N SER A 109 8.80 12.27 5.83
CA SER A 109 8.79 11.27 6.89
C SER A 109 9.75 10.14 6.58
N ALA A 110 10.59 9.77 7.53
CA ALA A 110 11.40 8.57 7.49
C ALA A 110 10.95 7.62 8.60
N TRP A 111 10.96 6.31 8.34
CA TRP A 111 10.55 5.33 9.34
C TRP A 111 11.43 4.07 9.31
N TYR A 112 11.41 3.39 10.44
CA TYR A 112 11.90 2.04 10.62
C TYR A 112 10.94 1.31 11.56
N THR A 113 10.44 0.15 11.13
CA THR A 113 9.62 -0.72 11.95
C THR A 113 10.17 -2.14 11.89
N TYR A 114 10.38 -2.72 13.07
CA TYR A 114 10.78 -4.10 13.27
C TYR A 114 9.58 -4.89 13.79
N PHE A 115 9.19 -5.94 13.08
CA PHE A 115 8.09 -6.81 13.44
C PHE A 115 8.59 -8.17 13.91
N THR A 116 7.90 -8.69 14.92
CA THR A 116 8.09 -10.04 15.48
C THR A 116 6.74 -10.77 15.45
N ASN A 117 6.79 -12.09 15.34
CA ASN A 117 5.61 -12.95 15.18
C ASN A 117 4.72 -12.55 13.99
N SER A 118 5.24 -11.86 12.97
CA SER A 118 4.48 -11.48 11.77
C SER A 118 3.86 -12.71 11.12
N ILE A 119 2.61 -12.60 10.69
CA ILE A 119 1.88 -13.65 9.99
C ILE A 119 1.78 -13.20 8.54
N ILE A 120 2.74 -13.66 7.75
CA ILE A 120 2.84 -13.33 6.31
C ILE A 120 2.49 -14.60 5.55
N PRO A 121 1.58 -14.55 4.54
CA PRO A 121 1.27 -15.73 3.74
C PRO A 121 2.53 -16.26 3.05
N ASP A 122 2.75 -17.56 3.20
CA ASP A 122 3.80 -18.28 2.49
C ASP A 122 3.21 -18.98 1.26
N TYR A 123 3.57 -18.45 0.10
CA TYR A 123 3.26 -18.98 -1.23
C TYR A 123 4.45 -19.73 -1.86
N ASP A 124 5.63 -19.67 -1.23
CA ASP A 124 6.90 -20.14 -1.79
C ASP A 124 7.16 -21.62 -1.40
N THR A 125 6.77 -22.05 -0.19
CA THR A 125 7.02 -23.42 0.30
C THR A 125 6.25 -24.48 -0.50
N ASN A 126 4.98 -24.20 -0.84
CA ASN A 126 4.17 -25.08 -1.68
C ASN A 126 3.21 -24.23 -2.53
N PRO A 127 3.31 -24.28 -3.87
CA PRO A 127 2.43 -23.55 -4.78
C PRO A 127 0.93 -23.87 -4.65
N ASN A 128 0.57 -25.04 -4.12
CA ASN A 128 -0.82 -25.45 -3.92
C ASN A 128 -1.38 -25.03 -2.56
N GLN A 129 -0.57 -24.40 -1.71
CA GLN A 129 -0.96 -24.03 -0.35
C GLN A 129 -0.77 -22.53 -0.10
N ILE A 130 -1.51 -22.01 0.87
CA ILE A 130 -1.19 -20.75 1.55
C ILE A 130 -0.96 -21.11 3.01
N ILE A 131 0.30 -21.01 3.45
CA ILE A 131 0.67 -21.39 4.81
C ILE A 131 0.74 -20.14 5.68
N TYR A 132 -0.07 -20.11 6.74
CA TYR A 132 -0.09 -19.07 7.74
C TYR A 132 0.52 -19.59 9.04
N LYS A 133 1.61 -18.94 9.46
CA LYS A 133 2.33 -19.20 10.72
C LYS A 133 2.91 -17.89 11.25
N ASN A 134 3.18 -17.83 12.55
CA ASN A 134 4.05 -16.78 13.05
C ASN A 134 5.47 -16.98 12.50
N LEU A 135 6.04 -15.93 11.92
CA LEU A 135 7.39 -15.93 11.36
C LEU A 135 8.43 -16.34 12.40
N ASP A 136 9.25 -17.35 12.10
CA ASP A 136 10.42 -17.71 12.91
C ASP A 136 11.61 -16.82 12.56
N GLY A 137 11.53 -15.58 13.00
CA GLY A 137 12.46 -14.52 12.65
C GLY A 137 11.83 -13.15 12.80
N HIS A 138 12.05 -12.28 11.81
CA HIS A 138 11.57 -10.90 11.88
C HIS A 138 11.30 -10.30 10.50
N ALA A 139 10.40 -9.32 10.46
CA ALA A 139 10.17 -8.51 9.27
C ALA A 139 10.55 -7.05 9.54
N ILE A 140 11.09 -6.38 8.52
CA ILE A 140 11.50 -4.98 8.59
C ILE A 140 10.83 -4.22 7.47
N THR A 141 10.23 -3.08 7.82
CA THR A 141 9.90 -2.02 6.86
C THR A 141 10.67 -0.77 7.22
N LYS A 142 11.34 -0.20 6.24
CA LYS A 142 12.03 1.09 6.37
C LYS A 142 11.85 1.88 5.09
N GLY A 143 11.82 3.20 5.22
CA GLY A 143 11.64 4.04 4.05
C GLY A 143 11.62 5.51 4.37
N ILE A 144 11.47 6.28 3.30
CA ILE A 144 11.32 7.72 3.31
C ILE A 144 10.19 8.10 2.36
N SER A 145 9.35 9.04 2.77
CA SER A 145 8.26 9.59 1.97
C SER A 145 8.25 11.10 2.08
N THR A 146 8.07 11.78 0.95
CA THR A 146 7.98 13.24 0.87
C THR A 146 6.73 13.64 0.13
N ASN A 147 5.97 14.56 0.72
CA ASN A 147 4.84 15.22 0.11
C ASN A 147 5.15 16.72 -0.05
N ILE A 148 4.81 17.26 -1.21
CA ILE A 148 4.93 18.68 -1.54
C ILE A 148 3.55 19.17 -1.96
N ASP A 149 3.03 20.16 -1.24
CA ASP A 149 1.78 20.86 -1.55
C ASP A 149 2.12 22.28 -2.00
N MET A 150 1.71 22.66 -3.20
CA MET A 150 1.93 23.99 -3.76
C MET A 150 0.59 24.60 -4.13
N VAL A 151 0.33 25.81 -3.66
CA VAL A 151 -0.87 26.58 -3.99
C VAL A 151 -0.42 27.95 -4.47
N PHE A 152 -0.78 28.27 -5.71
CA PHE A 152 -0.46 29.54 -6.35
C PHE A 152 -1.72 30.38 -6.57
N ASN A 153 -1.57 31.69 -6.43
CA ASN A 153 -2.68 32.63 -6.58
C ASN A 153 -3.21 32.76 -8.02
N ASN A 154 -2.46 32.26 -9.01
CA ASN A 154 -2.92 32.16 -10.40
C ASN A 154 -3.93 31.02 -10.64
N GLY A 155 -4.31 30.26 -9.60
CA GLY A 155 -5.27 29.15 -9.70
C GLY A 155 -4.62 27.77 -9.90
N LEU A 156 -3.28 27.68 -9.96
CA LEU A 156 -2.55 26.42 -10.01
C LEU A 156 -2.39 25.84 -8.60
N LYS A 157 -2.71 24.55 -8.46
CA LYS A 157 -2.41 23.74 -7.29
C LYS A 157 -1.69 22.47 -7.71
N VAL A 158 -0.64 22.12 -7.00
CA VAL A 158 0.18 20.94 -7.30
C VAL A 158 0.43 20.19 -6.00
N ILE A 159 0.05 18.93 -5.97
CA ILE A 159 0.39 18.00 -4.89
C ILE A 159 1.28 16.93 -5.50
N LEU A 160 2.47 16.73 -4.95
CA LEU A 160 3.41 15.69 -5.34
C LEU A 160 3.72 14.83 -4.12
N GLY A 161 3.69 13.51 -4.30
CA GLY A 161 4.11 12.53 -3.30
C GLY A 161 5.14 11.60 -3.90
N ALA A 162 6.19 11.28 -3.15
CA ALA A 162 7.19 10.30 -3.53
C ALA A 162 7.58 9.46 -2.32
N THR A 163 7.63 8.15 -2.48
CA THR A 163 7.99 7.20 -1.43
C THR A 163 9.04 6.25 -1.94
N TYR A 164 10.06 5.98 -1.11
CA TYR A 164 11.03 4.92 -1.31
C TYR A 164 11.05 4.04 -0.06
N MET A 165 10.87 2.74 -0.22
CA MET A 165 10.78 1.80 0.88
C MET A 165 11.42 0.45 0.56
N ASP A 166 11.83 -0.22 1.62
CA ASP A 166 12.41 -1.55 1.62
C ASP A 166 11.69 -2.40 2.67
N VAL A 167 11.02 -3.46 2.20
CA VAL A 167 10.13 -4.30 3.00
C VAL A 167 10.56 -5.75 2.84
N ASN A 168 11.18 -6.29 3.88
CA ASN A 168 11.80 -7.61 3.86
C ASN A 168 11.37 -8.44 5.06
N LYS A 169 11.33 -9.76 4.87
CA LYS A 169 11.21 -10.75 5.94
C LYS A 169 12.49 -11.58 6.00
N THR A 170 12.91 -11.95 7.20
CA THR A 170 14.04 -12.85 7.44
C THR A 170 13.53 -14.06 8.21
N GLU A 171 13.66 -15.24 7.63
CA GLU A 171 13.32 -16.53 8.25
C GLU A 171 14.46 -17.52 7.96
N ASN A 172 14.86 -18.33 8.94
CA ASN A 172 15.95 -19.31 8.80
C ASN A 172 17.26 -18.73 8.23
N GLY A 173 17.57 -17.46 8.53
CA GLY A 173 18.75 -16.76 8.02
C GLY A 173 18.64 -16.28 6.56
N VAL A 174 17.51 -16.49 5.89
CA VAL A 174 17.27 -16.04 4.52
C VAL A 174 16.39 -14.80 4.52
N THR A 175 16.92 -13.69 4.00
CA THR A 175 16.14 -12.45 3.81
C THR A 175 15.49 -12.46 2.44
N THR A 176 14.16 -12.34 2.40
CA THR A 176 13.37 -12.22 1.17
C THR A 176 12.53 -10.97 1.18
N ARG A 177 12.28 -10.41 0.00
CA ARG A 177 11.38 -9.27 -0.16
C ARG A 177 9.93 -9.74 -0.12
N GLN A 178 9.09 -8.95 0.53
CA GLN A 178 7.66 -9.20 0.55
C GLN A 178 7.05 -9.06 -0.86
N MET A 179 6.17 -9.99 -1.22
CA MET A 179 5.44 -9.96 -2.49
C MET A 179 4.47 -8.77 -2.54
N LEU A 180 4.08 -8.36 -3.74
CA LEU A 180 3.08 -7.30 -3.98
C LEU A 180 3.39 -5.97 -3.29
N THR A 181 4.68 -5.68 -3.08
CA THR A 181 5.15 -4.45 -2.45
C THR A 181 6.17 -3.80 -3.36
N GLU A 182 5.98 -2.53 -3.74
CA GLU A 182 6.91 -1.76 -4.58
C GLU A 182 8.07 -1.15 -3.78
N ARG A 183 9.21 -0.85 -4.44
CA ARG A 183 10.33 -0.15 -3.78
C ARG A 183 10.17 1.35 -3.80
N PHE A 184 9.49 1.85 -4.81
CA PHE A 184 9.24 3.27 -4.97
C PHE A 184 7.87 3.48 -5.56
N SER A 185 7.22 4.54 -5.11
CA SER A 185 5.97 5.01 -5.66
C SER A 185 5.97 6.53 -5.74
N GLY A 186 5.21 7.06 -6.68
CA GLY A 186 4.98 8.48 -6.86
C GLY A 186 3.51 8.75 -7.12
N THR A 187 3.01 9.87 -6.62
CA THR A 187 1.64 10.34 -6.87
C THR A 187 1.67 11.82 -7.19
N TRP A 188 0.80 12.25 -8.08
CA TRP A 188 0.63 13.68 -8.35
C TRP A 188 -0.83 14.03 -8.57
N ALA A 189 -1.18 15.26 -8.19
CA ALA A 189 -2.42 15.92 -8.54
C ALA A 189 -2.09 17.37 -8.93
N ILE A 190 -2.39 17.72 -10.16
CA ILE A 190 -2.20 19.07 -10.72
C ILE A 190 -3.58 19.59 -11.09
N SER A 191 -4.02 20.61 -10.37
CA SER A 191 -5.31 21.26 -10.60
C SER A 191 -5.08 22.68 -11.07
N TYR A 192 -5.75 23.09 -12.15
CA TYR A 192 -5.69 24.44 -12.66
C TYR A 192 -7.09 25.00 -12.88
N LYS A 193 -7.38 26.11 -12.20
CA LYS A 193 -8.63 26.83 -12.35
C LYS A 193 -8.50 27.92 -13.40
N ILE A 194 -9.44 27.96 -14.35
CA ILE A 194 -9.57 29.01 -15.35
C ILE A 194 -10.85 29.81 -15.08
N PRO A 195 -10.80 30.89 -14.26
CA PRO A 195 -11.99 31.62 -13.83
C PRO A 195 -12.83 32.16 -14.99
N LYS A 196 -12.18 32.67 -16.05
CA LYS A 196 -12.86 33.23 -17.23
C LYS A 196 -13.73 32.20 -17.98
N LEU A 197 -13.40 30.91 -17.86
CA LEU A 197 -14.11 29.82 -18.53
C LEU A 197 -15.02 29.04 -17.57
N TYR A 198 -15.02 29.34 -16.27
CA TYR A 198 -15.68 28.53 -15.23
C TYR A 198 -15.28 27.05 -15.33
N LEU A 199 -14.00 26.81 -15.59
CA LEU A 199 -13.45 25.49 -15.87
C LEU A 199 -12.31 25.18 -14.90
N ASP A 200 -12.42 24.06 -14.22
CA ASP A 200 -11.32 23.45 -13.46
C ASP A 200 -10.79 22.24 -14.24
N ILE A 201 -9.46 22.14 -14.35
CA ILE A 201 -8.76 21.06 -15.03
C ILE A 201 -7.94 20.31 -13.98
N ASP A 202 -8.21 19.02 -13.82
CA ASP A 202 -7.48 18.15 -12.89
C ASP A 202 -6.73 17.08 -13.67
N TYR A 203 -5.41 17.02 -13.49
CA TYR A 203 -4.56 15.95 -13.97
C TYR A 203 -3.95 15.21 -12.78
N THR A 204 -4.26 13.92 -12.67
CA THR A 204 -3.80 13.09 -11.56
C THR A 204 -3.07 11.87 -12.07
N GLY A 205 -2.17 11.32 -11.26
CA GLY A 205 -1.58 10.05 -11.60
C GLY A 205 -0.79 9.42 -10.47
N ASN A 206 -0.37 8.19 -10.72
CA ASN A 206 0.56 7.45 -9.90
C ASN A 206 1.65 6.80 -10.75
N LEU A 207 2.73 6.41 -10.10
CA LEU A 207 3.81 5.61 -10.65
C LEU A 207 4.19 4.59 -9.59
N TYR A 208 4.27 3.32 -9.96
CA TYR A 208 4.71 2.25 -9.07
C TYR A 208 5.90 1.52 -9.70
N GLY A 209 6.92 1.30 -8.87
CA GLY A 209 8.08 0.49 -9.24
C GLY A 209 7.79 -1.00 -9.25
N PRO A 210 8.78 -1.82 -9.65
CA PRO A 210 8.62 -3.27 -9.74
C PRO A 210 8.30 -3.92 -8.39
N MET A 211 7.32 -4.83 -8.40
CA MET A 211 6.87 -5.66 -7.29
C MET A 211 7.24 -7.12 -7.59
N ARG A 212 7.61 -7.89 -6.56
CA ARG A 212 7.73 -9.36 -6.69
C ARG A 212 6.33 -9.95 -6.74
N LEU A 213 6.07 -10.83 -7.70
CA LEU A 213 4.76 -11.43 -7.97
C LEU A 213 4.77 -12.93 -7.63
N PRO A 214 3.64 -13.48 -7.17
CA PRO A 214 3.53 -14.92 -6.89
C PRO A 214 3.52 -15.72 -8.20
N LEU A 215 4.37 -16.74 -8.29
CA LEU A 215 4.39 -17.73 -9.37
C LEU A 215 4.03 -19.11 -8.79
N LEU A 216 3.51 -20.00 -9.63
CA LEU A 216 3.12 -21.38 -9.29
C LEU A 216 4.24 -22.40 -9.56
N GLY A 217 5.32 -22.01 -10.24
CA GLY A 217 6.43 -22.90 -10.49
C GLY A 217 7.41 -22.38 -11.54
N PRO A 218 8.51 -23.12 -11.78
CA PRO A 218 9.57 -22.70 -12.69
C PRO A 218 9.18 -22.74 -14.17
N LEU A 219 8.12 -23.48 -14.52
CA LEU A 219 7.58 -23.56 -15.88
C LEU A 219 6.59 -22.42 -16.20
N GLU A 220 6.25 -21.59 -15.21
CA GLU A 220 5.27 -20.53 -15.40
C GLU A 220 5.80 -19.42 -16.32
N PRO A 221 5.06 -19.00 -17.37
CA PRO A 221 5.54 -18.02 -18.33
C PRO A 221 5.31 -16.56 -17.90
N ARG A 222 4.59 -16.31 -16.79
CA ARG A 222 4.38 -14.97 -16.25
C ARG A 222 5.67 -14.47 -15.60
N LYS A 223 5.87 -13.15 -15.59
CA LYS A 223 7.10 -12.53 -15.06
C LYS A 223 7.11 -12.57 -13.53
N GLU A 224 8.25 -12.88 -12.93
CA GLU A 224 8.41 -12.80 -11.47
C GLU A 224 8.26 -11.36 -10.93
N TYR A 225 8.48 -10.35 -11.76
CA TYR A 225 8.37 -8.94 -11.38
C TYR A 225 7.42 -8.16 -12.28
N SER A 226 6.62 -7.29 -11.66
CA SER A 226 5.85 -6.30 -12.41
C SER A 226 6.76 -5.28 -13.10
N PRO A 227 6.38 -4.75 -14.27
CA PRO A 227 7.08 -3.60 -14.84
C PRO A 227 6.87 -2.36 -13.97
N VAL A 228 7.63 -1.29 -14.21
CA VAL A 228 7.22 0.04 -13.75
C VAL A 228 5.92 0.41 -14.48
N TRP A 229 4.93 0.90 -13.75
CA TRP A 229 3.64 1.24 -14.34
C TRP A 229 3.03 2.50 -13.75
N SER A 230 2.12 3.11 -14.50
CA SER A 230 1.48 4.37 -14.16
C SER A 230 0.03 4.37 -14.62
N ILE A 231 -0.86 4.86 -13.77
CA ILE A 231 -2.22 5.23 -14.14
C ILE A 231 -2.33 6.74 -14.04
N GLN A 232 -2.84 7.36 -15.11
CA GLN A 232 -3.01 8.80 -15.21
C GLN A 232 -4.43 9.12 -15.62
N ASN A 233 -5.00 10.20 -15.09
CA ASN A 233 -6.37 10.60 -15.33
C ASN A 233 -6.45 12.11 -15.58
N ILE A 234 -7.40 12.50 -16.41
CA ILE A 234 -7.77 13.91 -16.64
C ILE A 234 -9.25 14.06 -16.33
N GLN A 235 -9.61 15.11 -15.59
CA GLN A 235 -11.00 15.53 -15.37
C GLN A 235 -11.13 17.02 -15.69
N LEU A 236 -12.25 17.36 -16.30
CA LEU A 236 -12.71 18.73 -16.54
C LEU A 236 -13.98 18.94 -15.73
N THR A 237 -14.06 20.04 -15.00
CA THR A 237 -15.23 20.41 -14.19
C THR A 237 -15.71 21.79 -14.61
N TYR A 238 -16.95 21.90 -15.09
CA TYR A 238 -17.59 23.14 -15.49
C TYR A 238 -18.53 23.64 -14.38
N THR A 239 -18.31 24.86 -13.91
CA THR A 239 -18.94 25.39 -12.69
C THR A 239 -19.72 26.70 -12.91
N ARG A 240 -20.13 27.01 -14.16
CA ARG A 240 -20.87 28.27 -14.44
C ARG A 240 -22.29 28.26 -13.88
N LEU A 241 -22.89 27.07 -13.80
CA LEU A 241 -24.29 26.91 -13.41
C LEU A 241 -24.43 27.00 -11.89
N LYS A 242 -25.39 27.80 -11.43
CA LYS A 242 -25.66 27.92 -9.99
C LYS A 242 -26.06 26.55 -9.43
N ASN A 243 -25.37 26.11 -8.37
CA ASN A 243 -25.58 24.84 -7.68
C ASN A 243 -25.28 23.58 -8.50
N PHE A 244 -24.87 23.69 -9.76
CA PHE A 244 -24.57 22.55 -10.63
C PHE A 244 -23.12 22.59 -11.09
N GLU A 245 -22.45 21.44 -11.01
CA GLU A 245 -21.14 21.21 -11.62
C GLU A 245 -21.27 20.04 -12.60
N ILE A 246 -20.96 20.28 -13.87
CA ILE A 246 -20.89 19.22 -14.88
C ILE A 246 -19.43 18.83 -14.98
N TYR A 247 -19.11 17.56 -14.79
CA TYR A 247 -17.73 17.10 -14.88
C TYR A 247 -17.62 15.86 -15.76
N GLY A 248 -16.51 15.74 -16.46
CA GLY A 248 -16.24 14.59 -17.30
C GLY A 248 -14.75 14.44 -17.50
N GLY A 249 -14.32 13.27 -17.92
CA GLY A 249 -12.91 13.00 -18.02
C GLY A 249 -12.58 11.62 -18.53
N VAL A 250 -11.27 11.35 -18.52
CA VAL A 250 -10.67 10.09 -18.95
C VAL A 250 -9.86 9.54 -17.80
N LYS A 251 -10.18 8.32 -17.37
CA LYS A 251 -9.34 7.55 -16.44
C LYS A 251 -8.44 6.62 -17.23
N ASN A 252 -7.25 6.35 -16.67
CA ASN A 252 -6.25 5.50 -17.29
C ASN A 252 -5.92 5.94 -18.73
N LEU A 253 -5.50 7.20 -18.89
CA LEU A 253 -5.16 7.84 -20.15
C LEU A 253 -4.15 7.05 -20.98
N LEU A 254 -3.21 6.37 -20.31
CA LEU A 254 -2.19 5.54 -20.94
C LEU A 254 -2.73 4.19 -21.43
N ASN A 255 -4.00 3.89 -21.16
CA ASN A 255 -4.64 2.61 -21.40
C ASN A 255 -3.82 1.44 -20.83
N TRP A 256 -3.20 1.61 -19.66
CA TRP A 256 -2.31 0.59 -19.08
C TRP A 256 -3.11 -0.48 -18.35
N THR A 257 -2.76 -1.74 -18.54
CA THR A 257 -3.35 -2.89 -17.82
C THR A 257 -2.27 -3.96 -17.60
N PRO A 258 -2.32 -4.73 -16.50
CA PRO A 258 -1.27 -5.69 -16.15
C PRO A 258 -1.18 -6.90 -17.09
N ASN A 259 -2.21 -7.18 -17.90
CA ASN A 259 -2.18 -8.25 -18.90
C ASN A 259 -1.30 -7.91 -20.11
N LYS A 260 -0.94 -6.64 -20.33
CA LYS A 260 -0.10 -6.25 -21.46
C LYS A 260 1.32 -6.78 -21.27
N GLY A 261 1.69 -7.79 -22.06
CA GLY A 261 3.01 -8.44 -21.98
C GLY A 261 3.08 -9.63 -21.03
N ASN A 262 1.93 -10.15 -20.56
CA ASN A 262 1.80 -11.45 -19.91
C ASN A 262 0.83 -12.33 -20.72
N PRO A 263 1.05 -13.65 -20.86
CA PRO A 263 0.14 -14.53 -21.62
C PRO A 263 -1.27 -14.58 -21.03
N PHE A 264 -1.36 -14.52 -19.71
CA PHE A 264 -2.60 -14.48 -18.94
C PHE A 264 -2.35 -13.79 -17.59
N LEU A 265 -3.41 -13.32 -16.95
CA LEU A 265 -3.35 -12.79 -15.58
C LEU A 265 -3.70 -13.84 -14.55
N ILE A 266 -4.80 -14.56 -14.78
CA ILE A 266 -5.30 -15.63 -13.93
C ILE A 266 -4.81 -16.94 -14.54
N ALA A 267 -4.05 -17.72 -13.78
CA ALA A 267 -3.64 -19.05 -14.22
C ALA A 267 -4.88 -19.96 -14.29
N ARG A 268 -4.96 -20.77 -15.35
CA ARG A 268 -6.06 -21.72 -15.63
C ARG A 268 -7.48 -21.17 -15.40
N ALA A 269 -7.74 -19.93 -15.83
CA ALA A 269 -9.07 -19.31 -15.68
C ALA A 269 -10.23 -20.10 -16.33
N ASN A 270 -9.91 -20.99 -17.28
CA ASN A 270 -10.85 -21.89 -17.97
C ASN A 270 -11.13 -23.20 -17.21
N ASP A 271 -10.37 -23.50 -16.15
CA ASP A 271 -10.53 -24.69 -15.30
C ASP A 271 -10.41 -24.28 -13.81
N PRO A 272 -11.35 -23.48 -13.29
CA PRO A 272 -11.23 -22.83 -11.98
C PRO A 272 -11.30 -23.78 -10.78
N PHE A 273 -11.60 -25.06 -11.01
CA PHE A 273 -11.65 -26.12 -10.00
C PHE A 273 -10.64 -27.24 -10.27
N ASP A 274 -9.68 -27.00 -11.17
CA ASP A 274 -8.57 -27.91 -11.51
C ASP A 274 -9.02 -29.34 -11.88
N HIS A 275 -10.18 -29.49 -12.55
CA HIS A 275 -10.73 -30.80 -12.94
C HIS A 275 -9.82 -31.55 -13.91
N ASN A 276 -9.00 -30.84 -14.69
CA ASN A 276 -8.10 -31.42 -15.70
C ASN A 276 -6.62 -31.28 -15.32
N VAL A 277 -6.31 -31.07 -14.04
CA VAL A 277 -4.94 -31.01 -13.54
C VAL A 277 -4.48 -32.42 -13.13
N GLN A 278 -3.29 -32.81 -13.58
CA GLN A 278 -2.67 -34.09 -13.20
C GLN A 278 -1.57 -33.85 -12.19
N HIS A 279 -1.44 -34.77 -11.23
CA HIS A 279 -0.44 -34.71 -10.16
C HIS A 279 0.48 -35.93 -10.22
N ASP A 280 1.74 -35.73 -9.83
CA ASP A 280 2.68 -36.82 -9.58
C ASP A 280 2.35 -37.55 -8.25
N ALA A 281 3.11 -38.61 -7.96
CA ALA A 281 2.94 -39.39 -6.73
C ALA A 281 3.22 -38.58 -5.44
N SER A 282 3.85 -37.41 -5.55
CA SER A 282 4.13 -36.49 -4.43
C SER A 282 3.09 -35.36 -4.32
N GLY A 283 2.08 -35.34 -5.20
CA GLY A 283 1.05 -34.30 -5.25
C GLY A 283 1.43 -33.04 -6.02
N ASN A 284 2.60 -32.99 -6.66
CA ASN A 284 2.98 -31.84 -7.49
C ASN A 284 2.28 -31.89 -8.84
N VAL A 285 1.92 -30.73 -9.37
CA VAL A 285 1.32 -30.63 -10.70
C VAL A 285 2.34 -31.02 -11.76
N ILE A 286 1.95 -31.87 -12.71
CA ILE A 286 2.79 -32.26 -13.84
C ILE A 286 2.36 -31.55 -15.12
N ALA A 287 3.34 -31.29 -15.99
CA ALA A 287 3.08 -30.73 -17.30
C ALA A 287 2.40 -31.79 -18.20
N THR A 288 1.31 -31.40 -18.84
CA THR A 288 0.57 -32.22 -19.82
C THR A 288 0.41 -31.46 -21.13
N PRO A 289 0.00 -32.10 -22.24
CA PRO A 289 -0.27 -31.38 -23.49
C PRO A 289 -1.27 -30.21 -23.32
N ASP A 290 -2.27 -30.37 -22.45
CA ASP A 290 -3.29 -29.35 -22.14
C ASP A 290 -2.91 -28.42 -20.96
N ASN A 291 -1.81 -28.73 -20.25
CA ASN A 291 -1.25 -27.93 -19.16
C ASN A 291 0.29 -27.89 -19.25
N PRO A 292 0.88 -27.30 -20.30
CA PRO A 292 2.32 -27.40 -20.53
C PRO A 292 3.16 -26.69 -19.47
N TYR A 293 2.55 -25.78 -18.71
CA TYR A 293 3.20 -24.98 -17.67
C TYR A 293 3.00 -25.55 -16.26
N ALA A 294 2.35 -26.72 -16.13
CA ALA A 294 2.08 -27.38 -14.85
C ALA A 294 1.41 -26.45 -13.81
N LEU A 295 0.39 -25.69 -14.24
CA LEU A 295 -0.28 -24.70 -13.39
C LEU A 295 -1.53 -25.28 -12.73
N THR A 296 -1.96 -24.67 -11.63
CA THR A 296 -3.31 -24.75 -11.05
C THR A 296 -4.04 -23.43 -11.27
N PHE A 297 -5.34 -23.39 -10.96
CA PHE A 297 -6.08 -22.14 -10.95
C PHE A 297 -5.51 -21.19 -9.88
N ASP A 298 -5.08 -19.99 -10.30
CA ASP A 298 -4.53 -19.01 -9.36
C ASP A 298 -4.82 -17.56 -9.79
N PRO A 299 -5.61 -16.81 -9.00
CA PRO A 299 -5.92 -15.41 -9.23
C PRO A 299 -5.00 -14.44 -8.47
N SER A 300 -3.88 -14.90 -7.88
CA SER A 300 -3.05 -14.10 -6.96
C SER A 300 -2.09 -13.11 -7.66
N TYR A 301 -1.89 -13.27 -8.98
CA TYR A 301 -1.03 -12.40 -9.81
C TYR A 301 -1.69 -11.05 -10.15
N VAL A 302 -2.26 -10.35 -9.17
CA VAL A 302 -2.99 -9.09 -9.38
C VAL A 302 -2.24 -7.94 -8.70
N TYR A 303 -1.56 -7.12 -9.50
CA TYR A 303 -0.73 -5.99 -9.02
C TYR A 303 -1.18 -4.63 -9.54
N GLY A 304 -2.29 -4.55 -10.28
CA GLY A 304 -2.82 -3.31 -10.84
C GLY A 304 -4.23 -3.45 -11.41
N PRO A 305 -4.88 -2.35 -11.83
CA PRO A 305 -6.24 -2.38 -12.36
C PRO A 305 -6.35 -3.11 -13.71
N ASN A 306 -7.35 -3.98 -13.82
CA ASN A 306 -7.64 -4.72 -15.06
C ASN A 306 -8.48 -3.92 -16.08
N GLN A 307 -8.87 -2.68 -15.76
CA GLN A 307 -9.64 -1.82 -16.65
C GLN A 307 -8.72 -0.84 -17.38
N GLY A 308 -8.82 -0.84 -18.72
CA GLY A 308 -8.12 0.09 -19.59
C GLY A 308 -8.66 1.52 -19.54
N ILE A 309 -8.42 2.27 -20.61
CA ILE A 309 -8.91 3.65 -20.75
C ILE A 309 -10.44 3.69 -20.68
N ARG A 310 -10.98 4.62 -19.88
CA ARG A 310 -12.44 4.81 -19.76
C ARG A 310 -12.83 6.28 -19.63
N GLY A 311 -13.86 6.66 -20.37
CA GLY A 311 -14.52 7.96 -20.23
C GLY A 311 -15.54 7.94 -19.10
N PHE A 312 -15.80 9.10 -18.51
CA PHE A 312 -16.91 9.30 -17.58
C PHE A 312 -17.49 10.71 -17.73
N LEU A 313 -18.76 10.85 -17.38
CA LEU A 313 -19.51 12.10 -17.30
C LEU A 313 -20.38 12.05 -16.05
N GLY A 314 -20.49 13.16 -15.35
CA GLY A 314 -21.29 13.29 -14.14
C GLY A 314 -21.81 14.71 -13.94
N LEU A 315 -22.82 14.81 -13.07
CA LEU A 315 -23.43 16.04 -12.63
C LEU A 315 -23.42 16.03 -11.09
N ARG A 316 -22.90 17.09 -10.49
CA ARG A 316 -23.01 17.33 -9.05
C ARG A 316 -24.03 18.45 -8.83
N TYR A 317 -25.00 18.22 -7.97
CA TYR A 317 -25.95 19.23 -7.52
C TYR A 317 -25.78 19.46 -6.02
N THR A 318 -25.58 20.71 -5.62
CA THR A 318 -25.41 21.10 -4.21
C THR A 318 -26.67 21.81 -3.73
N LEU A 319 -27.42 21.15 -2.85
CA LEU A 319 -28.52 21.76 -2.11
C LEU A 319 -27.94 22.71 -1.05
N LYS A 320 -28.34 23.98 -1.11
CA LYS A 320 -28.13 24.98 -0.06
C LYS A 320 -29.47 25.43 0.45
#